data_AF-A0A9P4UNH8-F1
#
_entry.id   AF-A0A9P4UNH8-F1
#
_cell.length_a   1.000
_cell.length_b   1.000
_cell.length_c   1.000
_cell.angle_alpha   90.00
_cell.angle_beta   90.00
_cell.angle_gamma   90.00
#
_symmetry.space_group_name_H-M   'P 1'
#
loop_
_entity.id
_entity.type
_entity.pdbx_description
1 polymer ?
#
loop_
_entity_poly.entity_id
_entity_poly.type
_entity_poly.pdbx_seq_one_letter_code
_entity_poly.pdbx_strand_id
1 'polypeptide(L)'
;AFSCIAMFETGFVDVGAKDLDGVVALSYKDSLFVARYLLEDLGNEDERFPVTRVAGNVGKPGFSLIITPANPKVRQVDYNSWQVVEHTPWDGHATDHFASTSLHLCLTGYELPLDLGPRGSRDADAAFIEAAISVHEGGKWIADLDVVAAYKAECERRQQKIDCSHELENRGPMSHEWGLLSVQNWTEFLDPPTRGCVFLAHGNSLARFAAATLCIQKGYKFQIIGKDECWPCV
;
A
#
# COMPACT_ATOMS: atom_id res chain seq x y z
N ALA A 1 -10.74 15.63 -2.70
CA ALA A 1 -11.80 14.68 -3.12
C ALA A 1 -12.69 14.25 -1.96
N PHE A 2 -12.15 13.66 -0.88
CA PHE A 2 -12.94 13.14 0.24
C PHE A 2 -13.87 14.15 0.93
N SER A 3 -13.44 15.40 1.14
CA SER A 3 -14.28 16.46 1.71
C SER A 3 -15.56 16.68 0.90
N CYS A 4 -15.45 16.77 -0.43
CA CYS A 4 -16.61 16.91 -1.32
C CYS A 4 -17.51 15.67 -1.27
N ILE A 5 -16.93 14.46 -1.29
CA ILE A 5 -17.70 13.21 -1.20
C ILE A 5 -18.47 13.16 0.12
N ALA A 6 -17.84 13.51 1.24
CA ALA A 6 -18.49 13.55 2.54
C ALA A 6 -19.72 14.47 2.52
N MET A 7 -19.57 15.69 1.99
CA MET A 7 -20.68 16.64 1.90
C MET A 7 -21.78 16.18 0.93
N PHE A 8 -21.43 15.64 -0.24
CA PHE A 8 -22.44 15.22 -1.23
C PHE A 8 -23.19 13.95 -0.84
N GLU A 9 -22.53 12.99 -0.18
CA GLU A 9 -23.16 11.74 0.24
C GLU A 9 -24.05 11.92 1.48
N THR A 10 -23.63 12.79 2.40
CA THR A 10 -24.33 12.97 3.68
C THR A 10 -25.26 14.19 3.70
N GLY A 11 -24.89 15.27 3.00
CA GLY A 11 -25.56 16.56 3.04
C GLY A 11 -25.28 17.40 4.30
N PHE A 12 -24.48 16.90 5.25
CA PHE A 12 -24.23 17.58 6.53
C PHE A 12 -22.79 17.45 7.06
N VAL A 13 -22.01 16.47 6.59
CA VAL A 13 -20.59 16.33 6.97
C VAL A 13 -19.76 17.30 6.11
N ASP A 14 -19.59 18.52 6.62
CA ASP A 14 -18.76 19.57 6.01
C ASP A 14 -17.39 19.65 6.72
N VAL A 15 -16.46 18.80 6.29
CA VAL A 15 -15.11 18.70 6.87
C VAL A 15 -14.09 19.26 5.89
N GLY A 16 -13.20 20.12 6.38
CA GLY A 16 -12.14 20.71 5.58
C GLY A 16 -11.17 19.65 5.07
N ALA A 17 -10.62 19.84 3.86
CA ALA A 17 -9.66 18.88 3.28
C ALA A 17 -8.41 18.66 4.15
N LYS A 18 -8.02 19.64 4.96
CA LYS A 18 -6.90 19.54 5.89
C LYS A 18 -7.18 18.62 7.08
N ASP A 19 -8.43 18.61 7.54
CA ASP A 19 -8.87 17.76 8.66
C ASP A 19 -9.01 16.29 8.25
N LEU A 20 -8.89 16.01 6.95
CA LEU A 20 -8.90 14.69 6.34
C LEU A 20 -7.49 14.18 6.01
N ASP A 21 -6.43 14.84 6.48
CA ASP A 21 -5.07 14.30 6.31
C ASP A 21 -4.95 12.93 6.99
N GLY A 22 -4.44 11.95 6.26
CA GLY A 22 -4.35 10.56 6.71
C GLY A 22 -5.63 9.72 6.55
N VAL A 23 -6.74 10.30 6.08
CA VAL A 23 -7.93 9.51 5.69
C VAL A 23 -7.64 8.79 4.38
N VAL A 24 -7.84 7.48 4.37
CA VAL A 24 -7.54 6.61 3.22
C VAL A 24 -8.79 6.11 2.51
N ALA A 25 -9.93 6.13 3.20
CA ALA A 25 -11.22 5.78 2.64
C ALA A 25 -12.39 6.38 3.44
N LEU A 26 -13.57 6.43 2.82
CA LEU A 26 -14.84 6.78 3.47
C LEU A 26 -15.80 5.59 3.36
N SER A 27 -16.62 5.37 4.37
CA SER A 27 -17.71 4.37 4.33
C SER A 27 -19.03 5.03 4.65
N TYR A 28 -20.02 4.85 3.79
CA TYR A 28 -21.38 5.33 4.01
C TYR A 28 -22.40 4.42 3.31
N LYS A 29 -23.43 3.99 4.05
CA LYS A 29 -24.47 3.07 3.56
C LYS A 29 -23.88 1.77 2.99
N ASP A 30 -23.94 1.60 1.66
CA ASP A 30 -23.48 0.44 0.89
C ASP A 30 -22.23 0.75 0.06
N SER A 31 -21.56 1.87 0.34
CA SER A 31 -20.49 2.41 -0.48
C SER A 31 -19.22 2.66 0.34
N LEU A 32 -18.10 2.17 -0.20
CA LEU A 32 -16.75 2.53 0.20
C LEU A 32 -16.13 3.44 -0.86
N PHE A 33 -15.62 4.59 -0.46
CA PHE A 33 -14.87 5.49 -1.32
C PHE A 33 -13.41 5.41 -0.93
N VAL A 34 -12.61 4.72 -1.74
CA VAL A 34 -11.23 4.34 -1.41
C VAL A 34 -10.25 5.19 -2.20
N ALA A 35 -9.18 5.65 -1.56
CA ALA A 35 -8.11 6.34 -2.27
C ALA A 35 -7.46 5.42 -3.30
N ARG A 36 -7.25 5.92 -4.53
CA ARG A 36 -6.84 5.08 -5.65
C ARG A 36 -5.46 4.44 -5.45
N TYR A 37 -4.55 5.11 -4.74
CA TYR A 37 -3.24 4.54 -4.39
C TYR A 37 -3.30 3.18 -3.68
N LEU A 38 -4.42 2.85 -3.01
CA LEU A 38 -4.58 1.55 -2.34
C LEU A 38 -4.93 0.40 -3.30
N LEU A 39 -5.26 0.70 -4.56
CA LEU A 39 -5.79 -0.27 -5.53
C LEU A 39 -4.82 -0.56 -6.68
N GLU A 40 -3.69 0.16 -6.74
CA GLU A 40 -2.72 0.12 -7.84
C GLU A 40 -1.28 0.04 -7.28
N ASP A 41 -0.30 -0.18 -8.16
CA ASP A 41 1.10 -0.06 -7.75
C ASP A 41 1.40 1.37 -7.30
N LEU A 42 2.19 1.51 -6.23
CA LEU A 42 2.70 2.80 -5.81
C LEU A 42 3.45 3.47 -6.97
N GLY A 43 3.06 4.70 -7.32
CA GLY A 43 3.68 5.43 -8.42
C GLY A 43 2.87 5.47 -9.72
N ASN A 44 1.89 4.59 -9.89
CA ASN A 44 1.13 4.43 -11.15
C ASN A 44 -0.23 5.12 -11.18
N GLU A 45 -0.57 5.92 -10.17
CA GLU A 45 -1.90 6.50 -10.06
C GLU A 45 -2.19 7.59 -11.08
N ASP A 46 -3.40 7.55 -11.64
CA ASP A 46 -3.97 8.64 -12.42
C ASP A 46 -4.55 9.73 -11.50
N GLU A 47 -3.90 10.89 -11.46
CA GLU A 47 -4.34 12.05 -10.66
C GLU A 47 -5.75 12.54 -11.03
N ARG A 48 -6.28 12.17 -12.20
CA ARG A 48 -7.63 12.57 -12.63
C ARG A 48 -8.73 11.93 -11.77
N PHE A 49 -8.49 10.74 -11.21
CA PHE A 49 -9.50 9.98 -10.46
C PHE A 49 -8.93 9.47 -9.12
N PRO A 50 -8.71 10.37 -8.14
CA PRO A 50 -8.00 10.03 -6.90
C PRO A 50 -8.79 9.13 -5.94
N VAL A 51 -10.08 8.91 -6.20
CA VAL A 51 -10.97 8.11 -5.35
C VAL A 51 -11.80 7.18 -6.21
N THR A 52 -11.91 5.92 -5.81
CA THR A 52 -12.71 4.89 -6.46
C THR A 52 -13.83 4.44 -5.53
N ARG A 53 -15.07 4.36 -6.03
CA ARG A 53 -16.19 3.78 -5.29
C ARG A 53 -16.18 2.26 -5.44
N VAL A 54 -16.28 1.55 -4.34
CA VAL A 54 -16.42 0.09 -4.23
C VAL A 54 -17.71 -0.22 -3.47
N ALA A 55 -18.45 -1.25 -3.89
CA ALA A 55 -19.64 -1.69 -3.17
C ALA A 55 -19.24 -2.40 -1.87
N GLY A 56 -19.86 -2.02 -0.75
CA GLY A 56 -19.58 -2.55 0.58
C GLY A 56 -19.57 -1.47 1.66
N ASN A 57 -19.43 -1.88 2.93
CA ASN A 57 -19.23 -0.96 4.05
C ASN A 57 -18.36 -1.62 5.13
N VAL A 58 -17.94 -0.85 6.13
CA VAL A 58 -17.14 -1.37 7.27
C VAL A 58 -17.99 -1.87 8.45
N GLY A 59 -19.30 -2.05 8.28
CA GLY A 59 -20.20 -2.51 9.33
C GLY A 59 -20.37 -1.54 10.51
N LYS A 60 -20.06 -0.25 10.31
CA LYS A 60 -20.26 0.81 11.31
C LYS A 60 -21.49 1.67 10.97
N PRO A 61 -22.27 2.09 11.98
CA PRO A 61 -23.35 3.04 11.78
C PRO A 61 -22.79 4.42 11.41
N GLY A 62 -23.61 5.23 10.72
CA GLY A 62 -23.25 6.59 10.35
C GLY A 62 -22.22 6.69 9.22
N PHE A 63 -21.48 7.78 9.20
CA PHE A 63 -20.44 8.08 8.22
C PHE A 63 -19.05 7.81 8.81
N SER A 64 -18.29 6.87 8.23
CA SER A 64 -16.96 6.52 8.74
C SER A 64 -15.85 7.12 7.88
N LEU A 65 -14.91 7.80 8.53
CA LEU A 65 -13.66 8.27 7.94
C LEU A 65 -12.54 7.31 8.33
N ILE A 66 -12.05 6.52 7.39
CA ILE A 66 -11.11 5.44 7.67
C ILE A 66 -9.68 5.99 7.69
N ILE A 67 -9.01 5.83 8.83
CA ILE A 67 -7.61 6.21 9.06
C ILE A 67 -6.76 4.96 9.34
N THR A 68 -5.46 5.07 9.10
CA THR A 68 -4.49 4.00 9.37
C THR A 68 -3.84 4.17 10.74
N PRO A 69 -3.40 3.08 11.40
CA PRO A 69 -2.72 3.18 12.68
C PRO A 69 -1.44 4.01 12.60
N ALA A 70 -1.19 4.83 13.63
CA ALA A 70 0.02 5.66 13.70
C ALA A 70 1.32 4.85 13.87
N ASN A 71 1.23 3.62 14.40
CA ASN A 71 2.37 2.74 14.63
C ASN A 71 2.11 1.35 14.00
N PRO A 72 2.22 1.23 12.66
CA PRO A 72 2.04 -0.03 11.98
C PRO A 72 3.14 -1.02 12.40
N LYS A 73 2.76 -2.28 12.66
CA LYS A 73 3.68 -3.30 13.14
C LYS A 73 4.22 -4.11 11.97
N VAL A 74 5.48 -4.54 12.06
CA VAL A 74 6.08 -5.46 11.10
C VAL A 74 6.54 -6.70 11.85
N ARG A 75 6.28 -7.89 11.31
CA ARG A 75 6.77 -9.15 11.87
C ARG A 75 8.28 -9.11 11.99
N GLN A 76 8.77 -9.44 13.17
CA GLN A 76 10.21 -9.56 13.42
C GLN A 76 10.72 -10.88 12.86
N VAL A 77 11.96 -10.86 12.37
CA VAL A 77 12.65 -12.08 11.95
C VAL A 77 12.99 -12.88 13.22
N ASP A 78 12.62 -14.16 13.23
CA ASP A 78 12.97 -15.06 14.33
C ASP A 78 14.34 -15.69 14.08
N TYR A 79 15.37 -15.03 14.59
CA TYR A 79 16.77 -15.50 14.50
C TYR A 79 17.03 -16.81 15.29
N ASN A 80 16.10 -17.23 16.15
CA ASN A 80 16.22 -18.51 16.86
C ASN A 80 15.57 -19.66 16.08
N SER A 81 14.82 -19.35 15.02
CA SER A 81 14.30 -20.37 14.11
C SER A 81 15.45 -20.97 13.30
N TRP A 82 15.41 -22.28 13.09
CA TRP A 82 16.37 -23.00 12.24
C TRP A 82 16.15 -22.74 10.75
N GLN A 83 15.16 -21.90 10.39
CA GLN A 83 14.87 -21.55 9.00
C GLN A 83 15.98 -20.66 8.48
N VAL A 84 16.95 -21.27 7.80
CA VAL A 84 18.00 -20.54 7.09
C VAL A 84 17.35 -19.81 5.91
N VAL A 85 17.49 -18.48 5.89
CA VAL A 85 17.13 -17.67 4.74
C VAL A 85 18.19 -17.89 3.66
N GLU A 86 17.84 -18.63 2.62
CA GLU A 86 18.71 -18.88 1.48
C GLU A 86 18.36 -17.90 0.36
N HIS A 87 19.31 -17.06 -0.04
CA HIS A 87 19.13 -16.16 -1.17
C HIS A 87 19.63 -16.82 -2.45
N THR A 88 18.73 -17.00 -3.40
CA THR A 88 19.04 -17.57 -4.71
C THR A 88 19.51 -16.48 -5.68
N PRO A 89 20.47 -16.78 -6.58
CA PRO A 89 20.82 -15.86 -7.66
C PRO A 89 19.62 -15.58 -8.58
N TRP A 90 19.49 -14.32 -9.00
CA TRP A 90 18.48 -13.95 -9.99
C TRP A 90 18.82 -14.58 -11.35
N ASP A 91 17.85 -15.29 -11.93
CA ASP A 91 18.00 -16.03 -13.19
C ASP A 91 17.55 -15.22 -14.42
N GLY A 92 17.04 -14.00 -14.23
CA GLY A 92 16.52 -13.13 -15.28
C GLY A 92 15.03 -13.30 -15.60
N HIS A 93 14.31 -14.24 -14.99
CA HIS A 93 12.95 -14.57 -15.39
C HIS A 93 11.91 -13.93 -14.46
N ALA A 94 11.22 -12.91 -14.96
CA ALA A 94 10.12 -12.26 -14.25
C ALA A 94 9.00 -13.27 -13.93
N THR A 95 8.92 -13.68 -12.67
CA THR A 95 7.96 -14.67 -12.15
C THR A 95 7.25 -14.12 -10.91
N ASP A 96 6.14 -14.76 -10.52
CA ASP A 96 5.42 -14.47 -9.28
C ASP A 96 5.59 -15.60 -8.28
N HIS A 97 6.19 -15.30 -7.14
CA HIS A 97 6.32 -16.21 -6.00
C HIS A 97 5.39 -15.83 -4.82
N PHE A 98 4.57 -14.79 -5.00
CA PHE A 98 3.73 -14.20 -3.95
C PHE A 98 2.23 -14.38 -4.24
N ALA A 99 1.87 -15.43 -4.97
CA ALA A 99 0.48 -15.70 -5.37
C ALA A 99 -0.48 -15.90 -4.17
N SER A 100 0.05 -16.30 -3.00
CA SER A 100 -0.71 -16.40 -1.74
C SER A 100 -0.67 -15.15 -0.87
N THR A 101 -0.11 -14.04 -1.35
CA THR A 101 -0.20 -12.73 -0.70
C THR A 101 -1.63 -12.20 -0.76
N SER A 102 -2.13 -11.70 0.38
CA SER A 102 -3.41 -11.00 0.47
C SER A 102 -3.29 -9.73 1.32
N LEU A 103 -4.14 -8.74 1.03
CA LEU A 103 -4.33 -7.55 1.87
C LEU A 103 -5.63 -7.66 2.65
N HIS A 104 -5.54 -7.38 3.96
CA HIS A 104 -6.64 -7.48 4.90
C HIS A 104 -6.85 -6.14 5.58
N LEU A 105 -8.07 -5.62 5.50
CA LEU A 105 -8.51 -4.45 6.26
C LEU A 105 -9.15 -4.91 7.57
N CYS A 106 -8.54 -4.55 8.69
CA CYS A 106 -8.98 -4.95 10.03
C CYS A 106 -9.23 -3.74 10.91
N LEU A 107 -10.45 -3.57 11.43
CA LEU A 107 -10.75 -2.51 12.39
C LEU A 107 -10.01 -2.76 13.70
N THR A 108 -9.35 -1.74 14.23
CA THR A 108 -8.59 -1.85 15.49
C THR A 108 -9.48 -1.66 16.72
N GLY A 109 -10.67 -1.09 16.52
CA GLY A 109 -11.61 -0.71 17.58
C GLY A 109 -11.41 0.73 18.07
N TYR A 110 -10.41 1.46 17.58
CA TYR A 110 -10.29 2.89 17.84
C TYR A 110 -11.31 3.67 17.00
N GLU A 111 -12.06 4.54 17.69
CA GLU A 111 -13.05 5.41 17.10
C GLU A 111 -12.94 6.80 17.71
N LEU A 112 -13.00 7.83 16.87
CA LEU A 112 -13.01 9.22 17.30
C LEU A 112 -14.21 9.92 16.65
N PRO A 113 -15.29 10.19 17.43
CA PRO A 113 -16.44 10.93 16.95
C PRO A 113 -16.06 12.30 16.41
N LEU A 114 -16.66 12.69 15.30
CA LEU A 114 -16.50 14.02 14.72
C LEU A 114 -17.51 14.98 15.34
N ASP A 115 -17.03 16.11 15.87
CA ASP A 115 -17.90 17.17 16.36
C ASP A 115 -18.43 18.00 15.18
N LEU A 116 -19.70 17.77 14.82
CA LEU A 116 -20.39 18.42 13.70
C LEU A 116 -21.23 19.64 14.12
N GLY A 117 -21.14 20.11 15.37
CA GLY A 117 -21.82 21.31 15.82
C GLY A 117 -23.04 21.08 16.75
N PRO A 118 -24.11 21.90 16.66
CA PRO A 118 -24.94 22.18 17.84
C PRO A 118 -25.73 20.98 18.38
N ARG A 119 -25.77 20.96 19.72
CA ARG A 119 -26.22 19.90 20.63
C ARG A 119 -27.68 19.49 20.39
N GLY A 120 -27.95 18.17 20.45
CA GLY A 120 -29.31 17.62 20.48
C GLY A 120 -29.41 16.18 19.96
N SER A 121 -28.49 15.76 19.09
CA SER A 121 -28.32 14.37 18.69
C SER A 121 -27.52 13.59 19.74
N ARG A 122 -27.93 12.36 20.00
CA ARG A 122 -27.24 11.43 20.92
C ARG A 122 -26.24 10.52 20.19
N ASP A 123 -26.43 10.33 18.89
CA ASP A 123 -25.59 9.48 18.05
C ASP A 123 -24.53 10.32 17.34
N ALA A 124 -23.31 9.78 17.23
CA ALA A 124 -22.27 10.37 16.41
C ALA A 124 -22.57 10.07 14.94
N ASP A 125 -23.04 11.07 14.20
CA ASP A 125 -23.40 10.91 12.79
C ASP A 125 -22.19 10.63 11.89
N ALA A 126 -20.99 11.01 12.34
CA ALA A 126 -19.72 10.71 11.70
C ALA A 126 -18.59 10.45 12.72
N ALA A 127 -17.65 9.58 12.36
CA ALA A 127 -16.49 9.27 13.20
C ALA A 127 -15.27 8.87 12.35
N PHE A 128 -14.07 9.19 12.84
CA PHE A 128 -12.86 8.53 12.38
C PHE A 128 -12.82 7.12 12.94
N ILE A 129 -12.57 6.14 12.08
CA ILE A 129 -12.45 4.73 12.43
C ILE A 129 -11.06 4.28 12.01
N GLU A 130 -10.29 3.74 12.95
CA GLU A 130 -8.98 3.22 12.63
C GLU A 130 -9.07 1.77 12.10
N ALA A 131 -8.41 1.54 10.96
CA ALA A 131 -8.31 0.24 10.33
C ALA A 131 -6.87 -0.04 9.90
N ALA A 132 -6.33 -1.15 10.39
CA ALA A 132 -5.04 -1.67 9.93
C ALA A 132 -5.21 -2.30 8.55
N ILE A 133 -4.42 -1.84 7.59
CA ILE A 133 -4.24 -2.51 6.29
C ILE A 133 -3.03 -3.41 6.46
N SER A 134 -3.26 -4.72 6.46
CA SER A 134 -2.22 -5.71 6.76
C SER A 134 -1.98 -6.63 5.57
N VAL A 135 -0.72 -6.95 5.32
CA VAL A 135 -0.30 -7.95 4.35
C VAL A 135 -0.17 -9.31 5.04
N HIS A 136 -0.73 -10.34 4.40
CA HIS A 136 -0.68 -11.73 4.82
C HIS A 136 -0.11 -12.59 3.70
N GLU A 137 0.59 -13.67 4.07
CA GLU A 137 1.07 -14.69 3.14
C GLU A 137 0.51 -16.04 3.57
N GLY A 138 -0.28 -16.68 2.71
CA GLY A 138 -0.91 -17.96 3.04
C GLY A 138 -1.75 -17.89 4.31
N GLY A 139 -2.41 -16.75 4.56
CA GLY A 139 -3.21 -16.47 5.75
C GLY A 139 -2.43 -16.14 7.03
N LYS A 140 -1.10 -16.02 6.97
CA LYS A 140 -0.26 -15.59 8.10
C LYS A 140 0.07 -14.11 7.99
N TRP A 141 -0.15 -13.37 9.07
CA TRP A 141 0.21 -11.95 9.15
C TRP A 141 1.71 -11.72 8.96
N ILE A 142 2.05 -10.76 8.11
CA ILE A 142 3.43 -10.33 7.82
C ILE A 142 3.67 -8.93 8.38
N ALA A 143 2.80 -7.98 8.08
CA ALA A 143 2.96 -6.60 8.53
C ALA A 143 1.67 -5.79 8.38
N ASP A 144 1.56 -4.72 9.14
CA ASP A 144 0.67 -3.59 8.88
C ASP A 144 1.41 -2.57 8.00
N LEU A 145 0.69 -2.03 7.02
CA LEU A 145 1.23 -1.15 5.99
C LEU A 145 0.97 0.31 6.33
N ASP A 146 2.03 1.13 6.33
CA ASP A 146 1.93 2.59 6.43
C ASP A 146 1.68 3.19 5.03
N VAL A 147 0.46 2.99 4.54
CA VAL A 147 0.08 3.38 3.18
C VAL A 147 0.09 4.90 3.00
N VAL A 148 -0.16 5.68 4.05
CA VAL A 148 -0.18 7.15 4.00
C VAL A 148 1.24 7.69 3.88
N ALA A 149 2.17 7.22 4.72
CA ALA A 149 3.57 7.62 4.59
C ALA A 149 4.16 7.16 3.27
N ALA A 150 3.83 5.94 2.83
CA ALA A 150 4.28 5.41 1.54
C ALA A 150 3.80 6.26 0.35
N TYR A 151 2.53 6.65 0.34
CA TYR A 151 1.99 7.53 -0.69
C TYR A 151 2.68 8.90 -0.71
N LYS A 152 2.88 9.52 0.46
CA LYS A 152 3.56 10.82 0.58
C LYS A 152 5.00 10.75 0.03
N ALA A 153 5.76 9.74 0.44
CA ALA A 153 7.14 9.55 -0.03
C ALA A 153 7.21 9.27 -1.54
N GLU A 154 6.27 8.50 -2.09
CA GLU A 154 6.23 8.22 -3.53
C GLU A 154 5.87 9.46 -4.36
N CYS A 155 4.99 10.34 -3.87
CA CYS A 155 4.69 11.62 -4.51
C CYS A 155 5.93 12.51 -4.65
N GLU A 156 6.82 12.50 -3.66
CA GLU A 156 8.11 13.21 -3.72
C GLU A 156 9.06 12.58 -4.75
N ARG A 157 9.08 11.24 -4.83
CA ARG A 157 9.93 10.48 -5.77
C ARG A 157 9.51 10.64 -7.23
N ARG A 158 8.20 10.68 -7.53
CA ARG A 158 7.67 10.82 -8.91
C ARG A 158 8.17 12.07 -9.62
N GLN A 159 8.45 13.15 -8.88
CA GLN A 159 8.98 14.39 -9.44
C GLN A 159 10.39 14.23 -10.07
N GLN A 160 11.03 13.07 -9.89
CA GLN A 160 12.41 12.79 -10.32
C GLN A 160 12.50 11.72 -11.42
N LYS A 161 11.39 11.30 -12.03
CA LYS A 161 11.41 10.21 -13.04
C LYS A 161 12.17 10.65 -14.29
N ILE A 162 13.19 9.87 -14.66
CA ILE A 162 14.04 10.08 -15.84
C ILE A 162 13.40 9.38 -17.04
N ASP A 163 13.22 10.09 -18.14
CA ASP A 163 12.83 9.48 -19.41
C ASP A 163 13.95 8.57 -19.93
N CYS A 164 13.62 7.28 -20.10
CA CYS A 164 14.53 6.29 -20.65
C CYS A 164 14.52 6.33 -22.19
N SER A 165 15.69 6.46 -22.81
CA SER A 165 15.87 6.44 -24.27
C SER A 165 16.06 5.06 -24.88
N HIS A 166 16.04 3.97 -24.09
CA HIS A 166 16.27 2.62 -24.60
C HIS A 166 15.07 2.08 -25.38
N GLU A 167 15.35 1.48 -26.53
CA GLU A 167 14.37 0.78 -27.38
C GLU A 167 13.82 -0.49 -26.69
N LEU A 168 12.56 -0.85 -26.98
CA LEU A 168 11.84 -1.97 -26.35
C LEU A 168 12.63 -3.29 -26.35
N GLU A 169 13.37 -3.58 -27.43
CA GLU A 169 14.17 -4.80 -27.57
C GLU A 169 15.34 -4.87 -26.58
N ASN A 170 15.85 -3.71 -26.14
CA ASN A 170 16.97 -3.57 -25.21
C ASN A 170 16.51 -3.37 -23.76
N ARG A 171 15.20 -3.40 -23.49
CA ARG A 171 14.65 -3.20 -22.14
C ARG A 171 14.67 -4.47 -21.30
N GLY A 172 14.96 -5.63 -21.88
CA GLY A 172 14.92 -6.93 -21.22
C GLY A 172 15.98 -7.14 -20.14
N PRO A 173 15.78 -8.12 -19.24
CA PRO A 173 16.68 -8.40 -18.12
C PRO A 173 18.07 -8.83 -18.58
N MET A 174 19.11 -8.11 -18.14
CA MET A 174 20.51 -8.52 -18.30
C MET A 174 20.90 -9.46 -17.15
N SER A 175 20.45 -10.70 -17.23
CA SER A 175 20.42 -11.66 -16.10
C SER A 175 21.76 -11.99 -15.45
N HIS A 176 22.90 -11.82 -16.14
CA HIS A 176 24.18 -12.37 -15.67
C HIS A 176 25.23 -11.37 -15.20
N GLU A 177 25.10 -10.07 -15.50
CA GLU A 177 26.21 -9.13 -15.27
C GLU A 177 26.18 -8.45 -13.89
N TRP A 178 25.02 -8.39 -13.23
CA TRP A 178 24.87 -7.58 -12.01
C TRP A 178 24.95 -8.37 -10.70
N GLY A 179 24.93 -9.71 -10.76
CA GLY A 179 25.01 -10.57 -9.58
C GLY A 179 23.90 -10.29 -8.56
N LEU A 180 22.70 -9.96 -9.05
CA LEU A 180 21.50 -9.74 -8.25
C LEU A 180 21.00 -11.05 -7.64
N LEU A 181 20.32 -10.93 -6.51
CA LEU A 181 19.65 -12.05 -5.85
C LEU A 181 18.13 -11.96 -6.07
N SER A 182 17.43 -13.08 -6.01
CA SER A 182 15.97 -13.10 -5.96
C SER A 182 15.46 -13.15 -4.53
N VAL A 183 14.37 -12.41 -4.29
CA VAL A 183 13.56 -12.50 -3.08
C VAL A 183 12.24 -13.16 -3.46
N GLN A 184 12.02 -14.36 -2.94
CA GLN A 184 10.94 -15.25 -3.35
C GLN A 184 9.87 -15.45 -2.27
N ASN A 185 10.11 -14.96 -1.05
CA ASN A 185 9.13 -14.99 0.02
C ASN A 185 9.31 -13.82 1.00
N TRP A 186 8.32 -13.61 1.88
CA TRP A 186 8.34 -12.51 2.84
C TRP A 186 9.40 -12.65 3.94
N THR A 187 9.90 -13.86 4.21
CA THR A 187 10.98 -14.04 5.19
C THR A 187 12.29 -13.50 4.62
N GLU A 188 12.63 -13.84 3.39
CA GLU A 188 13.76 -13.24 2.64
C GLU A 188 13.61 -11.73 2.46
N PHE A 189 12.38 -11.22 2.29
CA PHE A 189 12.16 -9.78 2.19
C PHE A 189 12.42 -9.06 3.53
N LEU A 190 12.00 -9.66 4.64
CA LEU A 190 12.17 -9.08 5.98
C LEU A 190 13.62 -9.16 6.49
N ASP A 191 14.37 -10.15 5.99
CA ASP A 191 15.82 -10.30 6.17
C ASP A 191 16.52 -10.19 4.81
N PRO A 192 16.57 -8.98 4.21
CA PRO A 192 17.00 -8.82 2.83
C PRO A 192 18.51 -9.08 2.68
N PRO A 193 18.94 -9.54 1.50
CA PRO A 193 20.37 -9.69 1.25
C PRO A 193 21.09 -8.34 1.30
N THR A 194 22.39 -8.37 1.58
CA THR A 194 23.25 -7.17 1.59
C THR A 194 23.53 -6.60 0.19
N ARG A 195 23.21 -7.36 -0.86
CA ARG A 195 23.39 -6.98 -2.27
C ARG A 195 22.04 -6.61 -2.89
N GLY A 196 22.09 -5.94 -4.05
CA GLY A 196 20.89 -5.69 -4.84
C GLY A 196 20.10 -6.97 -5.10
N CYS A 197 18.78 -6.89 -4.99
CA CYS A 197 17.90 -8.03 -5.19
C CYS A 197 16.61 -7.64 -5.91
N VAL A 198 15.93 -8.64 -6.46
CA VAL A 198 14.69 -8.51 -7.20
C VAL A 198 13.58 -9.22 -6.42
N PHE A 199 12.54 -8.48 -6.06
CA PHE A 199 11.33 -9.03 -5.45
C PHE A 199 10.43 -9.63 -6.53
N LEU A 200 10.26 -10.96 -6.52
CA LEU A 200 9.64 -11.70 -7.62
C LEU A 200 8.11 -11.74 -7.53
N ALA A 201 7.48 -10.60 -7.79
CA ALA A 201 6.01 -10.44 -7.80
C ALA A 201 5.48 -9.97 -9.16
N HIS A 202 5.93 -10.60 -10.24
CA HIS A 202 5.54 -10.20 -11.59
C HIS A 202 4.03 -10.35 -11.80
N GLY A 203 3.35 -9.31 -12.29
CA GLY A 203 1.90 -9.32 -12.51
C GLY A 203 1.05 -9.25 -11.22
N ASN A 204 1.64 -9.41 -10.03
CA ASN A 204 0.98 -9.32 -8.74
C ASN A 204 1.08 -7.91 -8.13
N SER A 205 0.13 -7.03 -8.44
CA SER A 205 0.13 -5.64 -7.94
C SER A 205 -0.04 -5.55 -6.43
N LEU A 206 -0.78 -6.48 -5.80
CA LEU A 206 -0.96 -6.48 -4.34
C LEU A 206 0.36 -6.72 -3.61
N ALA A 207 1.11 -7.74 -4.04
CA ALA A 207 2.42 -8.03 -3.45
C ALA A 207 3.42 -6.91 -3.71
N ARG A 208 3.43 -6.33 -4.93
CA ARG A 208 4.29 -5.17 -5.24
C ARG A 208 3.95 -3.94 -4.42
N PHE A 209 2.67 -3.60 -4.30
CA PHE A 209 2.19 -2.52 -3.44
C PHE A 209 2.66 -2.72 -2.00
N ALA A 210 2.40 -3.90 -1.42
CA ALA A 210 2.80 -4.23 -0.05
C ALA A 210 4.32 -4.15 0.16
N ALA A 211 5.11 -4.71 -0.78
CA ALA A 211 6.56 -4.69 -0.70
C ALA A 211 7.11 -3.26 -0.81
N ALA A 212 6.59 -2.45 -1.73
CA ALA A 212 6.99 -1.06 -1.89
C ALA A 212 6.65 -0.22 -0.64
N THR A 213 5.45 -0.38 -0.06
CA THR A 213 5.09 0.24 1.21
C THR A 213 6.06 -0.16 2.32
N LEU A 214 6.39 -1.44 2.44
CA LEU A 214 7.32 -1.92 3.46
C LEU A 214 8.75 -1.46 3.23
N CYS A 215 9.20 -1.35 1.98
CA CYS A 215 10.50 -0.76 1.66
C CYS A 215 10.59 0.67 2.22
N ILE A 216 9.56 1.49 2.03
CA ILE A 216 9.50 2.85 2.59
C ILE A 216 9.53 2.80 4.12
N GLN A 217 8.67 1.97 4.75
CA GLN A 217 8.61 1.83 6.21
C GLN A 217 9.94 1.37 6.83
N LYS A 218 10.71 0.53 6.13
CA LYS A 218 12.02 0.03 6.59
C LYS A 218 13.19 0.88 6.12
N GLY A 219 12.96 1.93 5.33
CA GLY A 219 14.00 2.80 4.76
C GLY A 219 14.84 2.13 3.67
N TYR A 220 14.32 1.10 3.01
CA TYR A 220 14.96 0.46 1.86
C TYR A 220 14.78 1.28 0.59
N LYS A 221 15.82 1.33 -0.24
CA LYS A 221 15.75 1.86 -1.60
C LYS A 221 15.15 0.79 -2.50
N PHE A 222 14.18 1.17 -3.32
CA PHE A 222 13.53 0.26 -4.24
C PHE A 222 13.08 0.99 -5.49
N GLN A 223 12.78 0.21 -6.52
CA GLN A 223 12.12 0.64 -7.73
C GLN A 223 11.14 -0.47 -8.14
N ILE A 224 9.89 -0.09 -8.42
CA ILE A 224 8.91 -1.03 -8.98
C ILE A 224 9.20 -1.12 -10.47
N ILE A 225 9.44 -2.34 -10.97
CA ILE A 225 9.63 -2.62 -12.39
C ILE A 225 8.28 -2.99 -13.02
N GLY A 226 7.68 -2.04 -13.72
CA GLY A 226 6.44 -2.20 -14.49
C GLY A 226 6.59 -3.02 -15.78
N LYS A 227 5.48 -3.25 -16.50
CA LYS A 227 5.44 -4.08 -17.72
C LYS A 227 6.28 -3.54 -18.89
N ASP A 228 6.45 -2.22 -18.99
CA ASP A 228 7.13 -1.56 -20.10
C ASP A 228 8.52 -1.00 -19.72
N GLU A 229 9.03 -1.39 -18.56
CA GLU A 229 10.19 -0.76 -17.94
C GLU A 229 11.51 -1.39 -18.36
N CYS A 230 12.54 -0.54 -18.37
CA CYS A 230 13.85 -0.83 -18.92
C CYS A 230 14.79 -1.32 -17.82
N TRP A 231 15.13 -2.60 -17.84
CA TRP A 231 16.11 -3.18 -16.91
C TRP A 231 17.45 -2.43 -16.91
N PRO A 232 18.01 -1.98 -18.05
CA PRO A 232 19.21 -1.12 -18.05
C PRO A 232 19.11 0.22 -17.29
N CYS A 233 17.91 0.68 -16.93
CA CYS A 233 17.71 1.91 -16.17
C CYS A 233 17.56 1.67 -14.65
N VAL A 234 17.57 0.40 -14.23
CA VAL A 234 17.44 -0.04 -12.84
C VAL A 234 18.82 -0.13 -12.18
#